data_AF-A0A9E3TJJ9-F1
#
_entry.id   AF-A0A9E3TJJ9-F1
#
_cell.length_a   1.000
_cell.length_b   1.000
_cell.length_c   1.000
_cell.angle_alpha   90.00
_cell.angle_beta   90.00
_cell.angle_gamma   90.00
#
_symmetry.space_group_name_H-M   'P 1'
#
loop_
_entity.id
_entity.type
_entity.pdbx_description
1 polymer ?
#
loop_
_entity_poly.entity_id
_entity_poly.type
_entity_poly.pdbx_seq_one_letter_code
_entity_poly.pdbx_strand_id
1 'polypeptide(L)'
;MNRIAILGMLVAALSVLPLSPAAAADQWLHVSVDEHGPDGATVRVNVPVDLVTKVLPLVRHERFSGGKVKVRVGDEDMSAADLRAMWEAVRSSRDGDYVTVNGPKEKVRVAKRGEFLLVEAREDKEKPTNVEVKIPLAVVDALFSGAEKDELNVVAAVEALARYGGGDLVTVNDDDSHVRIWIDSIESSK
;
A
#
# COMPACT_ATOMS: atom_id res chain seq x y z
N MET A 1 -34.66 -56.73 45.80
CA MET A 1 -34.91 -57.30 44.46
C MET A 1 -34.14 -56.50 43.43
N ASN A 2 -33.40 -57.21 42.58
CA ASN A 2 -32.48 -56.76 41.53
C ASN A 2 -33.00 -55.64 40.62
N ARG A 3 -32.09 -54.76 40.15
CA ARG A 3 -31.54 -54.83 38.77
C ARG A 3 -30.45 -53.78 38.49
N ILE A 4 -29.40 -54.26 37.83
CA ILE A 4 -28.24 -53.56 37.26
C ILE A 4 -28.64 -52.94 35.90
N ALA A 5 -28.11 -51.75 35.57
CA ALA A 5 -27.91 -51.22 34.20
C ALA A 5 -26.74 -50.20 34.26
N ILE A 6 -25.50 -50.55 33.86
CA ILE A 6 -24.89 -50.40 32.50
C ILE A 6 -25.11 -48.98 31.95
N LEU A 7 -24.15 -48.07 32.15
CA LEU A 7 -23.05 -47.69 31.22
C LEU A 7 -23.53 -46.87 30.01
N GLY A 8 -23.23 -45.57 30.03
CA GLY A 8 -23.34 -44.66 28.88
C GLY A 8 -22.07 -43.81 28.79
N MET A 9 -21.13 -44.25 27.96
CA MET A 9 -19.86 -43.58 27.66
C MET A 9 -20.13 -42.44 26.67
N LEU A 10 -19.99 -41.19 27.11
CA LEU A 10 -20.12 -40.02 26.25
C LEU A 10 -18.75 -39.73 25.60
N VAL A 11 -18.60 -40.09 24.33
CA VAL A 11 -17.45 -39.71 23.49
C VAL A 11 -17.66 -38.26 23.05
N ALA A 12 -16.90 -37.33 23.62
CA ALA A 12 -16.84 -35.95 23.13
C ALA A 12 -15.95 -35.90 21.87
N ALA A 13 -16.58 -35.83 20.70
CA ALA A 13 -15.89 -35.54 19.46
C ALA A 13 -15.50 -34.04 19.45
N LEU A 14 -14.21 -33.73 19.65
CA LEU A 14 -13.66 -32.42 19.31
C LEU A 14 -13.66 -32.29 17.79
N SER A 15 -14.62 -31.56 17.26
CA SER A 15 -14.63 -31.11 15.86
C SER A 15 -13.46 -30.14 15.67
N VAL A 16 -12.38 -30.59 15.02
CA VAL A 16 -11.36 -29.70 14.48
C VAL A 16 -12.01 -28.92 13.34
N LEU A 17 -12.37 -27.66 13.58
CA LEU A 17 -12.81 -26.77 12.51
C LEU A 17 -11.61 -26.52 11.58
N PRO A 18 -11.72 -26.77 10.27
CA PRO A 18 -10.70 -26.32 9.34
C PRO A 18 -10.69 -24.79 9.35
N LEU A 19 -9.55 -24.21 9.72
CA LEU A 19 -9.25 -22.80 9.44
C LEU A 19 -9.19 -22.67 7.91
N SER A 20 -10.28 -22.22 7.30
CA SER A 20 -10.26 -21.79 5.90
C SER A 20 -9.22 -20.68 5.77
N PRO A 21 -8.28 -20.75 4.81
CA PRO A 21 -7.46 -19.59 4.49
C PRO A 21 -8.41 -18.49 4.06
N ALA A 22 -8.36 -17.34 4.75
CA ALA A 22 -9.06 -16.14 4.31
C ALA A 22 -8.67 -15.92 2.84
N ALA A 23 -9.66 -16.00 1.95
CA ALA A 23 -9.44 -15.83 0.54
C ALA A 23 -8.85 -14.43 0.34
N ALA A 24 -7.62 -14.36 -0.19
CA ALA A 24 -7.03 -13.11 -0.70
C ALA A 24 -7.72 -12.67 -2.00
N ALA A 25 -9.02 -12.91 -2.13
CA ALA A 25 -9.78 -12.85 -3.37
C ALA A 25 -11.11 -12.14 -3.09
N ASP A 26 -11.02 -10.82 -3.02
CA ASP A 26 -12.04 -9.83 -3.44
C ASP A 26 -11.53 -8.44 -3.02
N GLN A 27 -10.29 -8.10 -3.41
CA GLN A 27 -9.71 -6.80 -3.12
C GLN A 27 -9.67 -5.93 -4.35
N TRP A 28 -10.00 -4.66 -4.15
CA TRP A 28 -10.15 -3.65 -5.19
C TRP A 28 -9.16 -2.52 -4.94
N LEU A 29 -8.44 -2.12 -5.98
CA LEU A 29 -7.66 -0.89 -6.01
C LEU A 29 -8.58 0.23 -6.43
N HIS A 30 -8.74 1.20 -5.55
CA HIS A 30 -9.52 2.40 -5.78
C HIS A 30 -8.57 3.57 -6.03
N VAL A 31 -8.84 4.30 -7.09
CA VAL A 31 -8.30 5.64 -7.30
C VAL A 31 -9.48 6.57 -7.38
N SER A 32 -9.50 7.57 -6.52
CA SER A 32 -10.46 8.64 -6.69
C SER A 32 -9.85 10.01 -6.68
N VAL A 33 -10.40 10.86 -7.54
CA VAL A 33 -10.06 12.27 -7.69
C VAL A 33 -11.38 13.03 -7.60
N ASP A 34 -11.51 13.87 -6.59
CA ASP A 34 -12.60 14.82 -6.46
C ASP A 34 -12.03 16.22 -6.69
N GLU A 35 -12.40 16.87 -7.79
CA GLU A 35 -12.08 18.28 -8.03
C GLU A 35 -13.23 19.17 -7.57
N HIS A 36 -12.94 20.10 -6.69
CA HIS A 36 -13.87 21.08 -6.14
C HIS A 36 -13.73 22.39 -6.95
N GLY A 37 -14.71 22.66 -7.81
CA GLY A 37 -14.76 23.86 -8.64
C GLY A 37 -16.03 23.95 -9.48
N PRO A 38 -16.31 25.09 -10.14
CA PRO A 38 -17.50 25.27 -10.99
C PRO A 38 -17.55 24.29 -12.18
N ASP A 39 -16.40 23.79 -12.63
CA ASP A 39 -16.26 22.73 -13.65
C ASP A 39 -15.65 21.44 -13.07
N GLY A 40 -15.68 21.26 -11.74
CA GLY A 40 -15.04 20.15 -11.05
C GLY A 40 -15.59 18.79 -11.46
N ALA A 41 -14.70 17.81 -11.65
CA ALA A 41 -15.06 16.44 -11.98
C ALA A 41 -14.73 15.48 -10.83
N THR A 42 -15.64 14.53 -10.58
CA THR A 42 -15.35 13.35 -9.75
C THR A 42 -14.98 12.20 -10.67
N VAL A 43 -13.76 11.69 -10.52
CA VAL A 43 -13.27 10.48 -11.19
C VAL A 43 -13.10 9.38 -10.15
N ARG A 44 -13.77 8.25 -10.33
CA ARG A 44 -13.57 7.03 -9.55
C ARG A 44 -13.08 5.93 -10.50
N VAL A 45 -12.00 5.26 -10.16
CA VAL A 45 -11.47 4.10 -10.88
C VAL A 45 -11.37 2.95 -9.88
N ASN A 46 -12.15 1.90 -10.10
CA ASN A 46 -12.18 0.72 -9.24
C ASN A 46 -11.68 -0.47 -10.07
N VAL A 47 -10.56 -1.05 -9.69
CA VAL A 47 -9.93 -2.15 -10.44
C VAL A 47 -9.68 -3.32 -9.51
N PRO A 48 -10.13 -4.55 -9.83
CA PRO A 48 -9.80 -5.72 -9.04
C PRO A 48 -8.28 -5.90 -8.98
N VAL A 49 -7.73 -6.17 -7.80
CA VAL A 49 -6.29 -6.41 -7.62
C VAL A 49 -5.80 -7.57 -8.49
N ASP A 50 -6.62 -8.60 -8.67
CA ASP A 50 -6.33 -9.73 -9.57
C ASP A 50 -6.20 -9.28 -11.05
N LEU A 51 -6.97 -8.28 -11.48
CA LEU A 51 -6.84 -7.72 -12.83
C LEU A 51 -5.56 -6.89 -12.94
N VAL A 52 -5.27 -6.05 -11.94
CA VAL A 52 -4.05 -5.22 -11.90
C VAL A 52 -2.79 -6.11 -11.98
N THR A 53 -2.72 -7.17 -11.17
CA THR A 53 -1.58 -8.10 -11.15
C THR A 53 -1.40 -8.88 -12.45
N LYS A 54 -2.47 -9.15 -13.20
CA LYS A 54 -2.42 -9.82 -14.51
C LYS A 54 -2.15 -8.87 -15.67
N VAL A 55 -2.61 -7.63 -15.61
CA VAL A 55 -2.49 -6.63 -16.68
C VAL A 55 -1.18 -5.85 -16.59
N LEU A 56 -0.73 -5.46 -15.40
CA LEU A 56 0.52 -4.70 -15.23
C LEU A 56 1.74 -5.38 -15.89
N PRO A 57 1.91 -6.72 -15.85
CA PRO A 57 2.98 -7.40 -16.56
C PRO A 57 2.92 -7.29 -18.09
N LEU A 58 1.72 -7.09 -18.65
CA LEU A 58 1.50 -7.02 -20.10
C LEU A 58 1.74 -5.62 -20.66
N VAL A 59 1.66 -4.59 -19.82
CA VAL A 59 2.00 -3.21 -20.23
C VAL A 59 3.50 -3.14 -20.51
N ARG A 60 3.84 -2.77 -21.75
CA ARG A 60 5.21 -2.55 -22.20
C ARG A 60 5.36 -1.10 -22.63
N HIS A 61 6.08 -0.34 -21.82
CA HIS A 61 6.50 1.02 -22.10
C HIS A 61 8.02 1.11 -21.84
N GLU A 62 8.71 2.09 -22.43
CA GLU A 62 10.18 2.19 -22.38
C GLU A 62 10.81 2.13 -20.97
N ARG A 63 10.05 2.47 -19.91
CA ARG A 63 10.48 2.40 -18.51
C ARG A 63 9.63 1.48 -17.62
N PHE A 64 8.60 0.84 -18.19
CA PHE A 64 7.69 -0.06 -17.48
C PHE A 64 7.51 -1.33 -18.30
N SER A 65 8.05 -2.46 -17.83
CA SER A 65 7.96 -3.73 -18.55
C SER A 65 7.80 -4.86 -17.56
N GLY A 66 6.81 -5.72 -17.75
CA GLY A 66 6.63 -6.90 -16.88
C GLY A 66 6.22 -6.55 -15.45
N GLY A 67 5.51 -5.44 -15.23
CA GLY A 67 5.07 -5.02 -13.90
C GLY A 67 6.19 -4.37 -13.07
N LYS A 68 7.29 -4.01 -13.73
CA LYS A 68 8.51 -3.50 -13.12
C LYS A 68 8.84 -2.11 -13.67
N VAL A 69 9.23 -1.19 -12.80
CA VAL A 69 9.63 0.19 -13.17
C VAL A 69 11.15 0.30 -13.08
N LYS A 70 11.79 0.82 -14.14
CA LYS A 70 13.18 1.29 -14.08
C LYS A 70 13.19 2.74 -13.62
N VAL A 71 13.73 2.99 -12.43
CA VAL A 71 13.82 4.35 -11.86
C VAL A 71 15.17 4.98 -12.23
N ARG A 72 15.09 6.15 -12.87
CA ARG A 72 16.19 7.13 -12.97
C ARG A 72 15.63 8.46 -12.49
N VAL A 73 16.19 9.05 -11.45
CA VAL A 73 15.76 10.35 -10.90
C VAL A 73 16.74 11.42 -11.36
N GLY A 74 16.42 12.14 -12.44
CA GLY A 74 17.21 13.29 -12.93
C GLY A 74 18.48 12.96 -13.72
N ASP A 75 19.26 14.01 -14.01
CA ASP A 75 20.64 13.96 -14.54
C ASP A 75 21.69 13.74 -13.42
N GLU A 76 21.25 13.68 -12.15
CA GLU A 76 22.11 13.37 -10.99
C GLU A 76 21.81 11.95 -10.49
N ASP A 77 22.87 11.18 -10.26
CA ASP A 77 22.92 9.73 -10.09
C ASP A 77 22.20 9.19 -8.84
N MET A 78 20.86 9.12 -8.83
CA MET A 78 20.14 8.27 -7.87
C MET A 78 19.54 7.05 -8.58
N SER A 79 20.14 5.90 -8.30
CA SER A 79 19.69 4.58 -8.78
C SER A 79 18.65 3.96 -7.84
N ALA A 80 17.91 2.95 -8.32
CA ALA A 80 17.02 2.20 -7.41
C ALA A 80 17.83 1.40 -6.36
N ALA A 81 19.10 1.10 -6.64
CA ALA A 81 20.00 0.49 -5.67
C ALA A 81 20.30 1.44 -4.51
N ASP A 82 20.50 2.74 -4.77
CA ASP A 82 20.72 3.76 -3.73
C ASP A 82 19.47 3.93 -2.87
N LEU A 83 18.30 3.98 -3.51
CA LEU A 83 17.01 4.02 -2.81
C LEU A 83 16.80 2.77 -1.94
N ARG A 84 17.18 1.59 -2.43
CA ARG A 84 17.12 0.34 -1.66
C ARG A 84 18.08 0.36 -0.47
N ALA A 85 19.29 0.88 -0.64
CA ALA A 85 20.26 0.99 0.45
C ALA A 85 19.78 1.97 1.53
N MET A 86 19.22 3.12 1.12
CA MET A 86 18.57 4.07 2.02
C MET A 86 17.39 3.42 2.75
N TRP A 87 16.57 2.66 2.02
CA TRP A 87 15.44 1.94 2.60
C TRP A 87 15.88 0.93 3.67
N GLU A 88 16.91 0.11 3.41
CA GLU A 88 17.41 -0.86 4.40
C GLU A 88 17.90 -0.18 5.69
N ALA A 89 18.53 0.99 5.57
CA ALA A 89 18.93 1.79 6.73
C ALA A 89 17.72 2.28 7.53
N VAL A 90 16.67 2.78 6.86
CA VAL A 90 15.42 3.21 7.51
C VAL A 90 14.71 2.01 8.14
N ARG A 91 14.58 0.90 7.42
CA ARG A 91 13.90 -0.32 7.86
C ARG A 91 14.52 -0.90 9.13
N SER A 92 15.85 -1.01 9.18
CA SER A 92 16.58 -1.58 10.34
C SER A 92 16.70 -0.62 11.53
N SER A 93 16.38 0.64 11.34
CA SER A 93 16.44 1.65 12.40
C SER A 93 15.18 1.68 13.28
N ARG A 94 15.26 2.42 14.38
CA ARG A 94 14.18 2.60 15.36
C ARG A 94 13.23 3.69 14.88
N ASP A 95 11.97 3.64 15.30
CA ASP A 95 11.01 4.72 15.07
C ASP A 95 11.60 6.10 15.31
N GLY A 96 11.43 6.98 14.32
CA GLY A 96 12.06 8.29 14.32
C GLY A 96 11.70 9.12 13.08
N ASP A 97 12.05 10.39 13.11
CA ASP A 97 11.99 11.27 11.95
C ASP A 97 13.37 11.25 11.27
N TYR A 98 13.41 10.89 9.99
CA TYR A 98 14.68 10.72 9.25
C TYR A 98 14.95 11.85 8.29
N VAL A 99 13.89 12.39 7.69
CA VAL A 99 13.97 13.57 6.85
C VAL A 99 12.99 14.59 7.39
N THR A 100 13.47 15.80 7.63
CA THR A 100 12.63 16.94 7.94
C THR A 100 13.20 18.13 7.20
N VAL A 101 12.51 18.55 6.16
CA VAL A 101 12.76 19.79 5.44
C VAL A 101 11.76 20.80 5.99
N ASN A 102 12.26 21.88 6.57
CA ASN A 102 11.43 22.98 7.06
C ASN A 102 11.84 24.25 6.32
N GLY A 103 11.24 24.45 5.15
CA GLY A 103 11.45 25.62 4.31
C GLY A 103 10.38 26.69 4.56
N PRO A 104 10.60 27.92 4.05
CA PRO A 104 9.65 29.02 4.20
C PRO A 104 8.32 28.83 3.44
N LYS A 105 8.24 27.86 2.52
CA LYS A 105 7.07 27.58 1.67
C LYS A 105 6.65 26.11 1.64
N GLU A 106 7.48 25.23 2.18
CA GLU A 106 7.29 23.78 2.09
C GLU A 106 7.86 23.11 3.34
N LYS A 107 7.11 22.15 3.86
CA LYS A 107 7.52 21.29 4.96
C LYS A 107 7.37 19.85 4.52
N VAL A 108 8.50 19.14 4.43
CA VAL A 108 8.51 17.70 4.12
C VAL A 108 9.00 16.95 5.33
N ARG A 109 8.30 15.88 5.71
CA ARG A 109 8.66 15.00 6.81
C ARG A 109 8.56 13.55 6.36
N VAL A 110 9.63 12.79 6.56
CA VAL A 110 9.65 11.34 6.36
C VAL A 110 9.99 10.67 7.68
N ALA A 111 9.11 9.79 8.14
CA ALA A 111 9.14 9.22 9.48
C ALA A 111 8.79 7.73 9.45
N LYS A 112 9.42 6.94 10.32
CA LYS A 112 9.03 5.53 10.59
C LYS A 112 8.31 5.48 11.92
N ARG A 113 7.15 4.83 11.96
CA ARG A 113 6.36 4.61 13.18
C ARG A 113 5.80 3.19 13.14
N GLY A 114 6.32 2.31 13.99
CA GLY A 114 6.02 0.89 14.00
C GLY A 114 6.24 0.26 12.63
N GLU A 115 5.18 -0.35 12.10
CA GLU A 115 5.14 -1.04 10.81
C GLU A 115 4.85 -0.11 9.62
N PHE A 116 4.95 1.21 9.79
CA PHE A 116 4.63 2.18 8.74
C PHE A 116 5.75 3.17 8.47
N LEU A 117 5.92 3.49 7.18
CA LEU A 117 6.58 4.68 6.70
C LEU A 117 5.52 5.76 6.46
N LEU A 118 5.75 6.93 7.05
CA LEU A 118 4.90 8.11 6.93
C LEU A 118 5.67 9.17 6.16
N VAL A 119 5.09 9.65 5.07
CA VAL A 119 5.60 10.78 4.30
C VAL A 119 4.53 11.86 4.32
N GLU A 120 4.88 13.01 4.86
CA GLU A 120 4.03 14.18 4.92
C GLU A 120 4.71 15.31 4.15
N ALA A 121 4.02 15.93 3.19
CA ALA A 121 4.47 17.16 2.56
C ALA A 121 3.36 18.21 2.69
N ARG A 122 3.72 19.41 3.15
CA ARG A 122 2.81 20.54 3.30
C ARG A 122 3.38 21.75 2.59
N GLU A 123 2.60 22.36 1.71
CA GLU A 123 2.94 23.63 1.10
C GLU A 123 2.21 24.78 1.79
N ASP A 124 2.97 25.76 2.28
CA ASP A 124 2.43 27.00 2.86
C ASP A 124 2.31 28.04 1.72
N LYS A 125 1.23 27.96 0.94
CA LYS A 125 0.83 28.91 -0.12
C LYS A 125 -0.60 29.44 0.14
N GLU A 126 -1.10 30.34 -0.71
CA GLU A 126 -2.49 30.83 -0.65
C GLU A 126 -3.54 29.72 -0.74
N LYS A 127 -3.16 28.57 -1.35
CA LYS A 127 -3.90 27.31 -1.34
C LYS A 127 -3.02 26.22 -0.73
N PRO A 128 -3.24 25.79 0.52
CA PRO A 128 -2.39 24.81 1.18
C PRO A 128 -2.62 23.39 0.63
N THR A 129 -1.59 22.83 0.01
CA THR A 129 -1.58 21.43 -0.38
C THR A 129 -0.94 20.58 0.71
N ASN A 130 -1.66 19.56 1.19
CA ASN A 130 -1.25 18.59 2.17
C ASN A 130 -1.23 17.18 1.56
N VAL A 131 -0.03 16.63 1.38
CA VAL A 131 0.18 15.24 0.96
C VAL A 131 0.47 14.41 2.20
N GLU A 132 -0.32 13.35 2.41
CA GLU A 132 -0.07 12.34 3.43
C GLU A 132 -0.03 10.95 2.77
N VAL A 133 1.09 10.27 2.97
CA VAL A 133 1.36 8.96 2.43
C VAL A 133 1.74 8.05 3.59
N LYS A 134 0.96 6.98 3.76
CA LYS A 134 1.16 5.99 4.81
C LYS A 134 1.35 4.64 4.15
N ILE A 135 2.56 4.09 4.24
CA ILE A 135 2.92 2.86 3.54
C ILE A 135 3.38 1.82 4.57
N PRO A 136 2.77 0.61 4.61
CA PRO A 136 3.30 -0.47 5.43
C PRO A 136 4.72 -0.84 4.98
N LEU A 137 5.65 -1.07 5.93
CA LEU A 137 7.04 -1.38 5.57
C LEU A 137 7.14 -2.61 4.66
N ALA A 138 6.26 -3.62 4.87
CA ALA A 138 6.17 -4.80 4.03
C ALA A 138 5.85 -4.50 2.55
N VAL A 139 5.11 -3.42 2.27
CA VAL A 139 4.80 -2.98 0.90
C VAL A 139 6.02 -2.34 0.26
N VAL A 140 6.77 -1.55 1.02
CA VAL A 140 8.04 -0.96 0.56
C VAL A 140 9.09 -2.06 0.31
N ASP A 141 9.17 -3.06 1.19
CA ASP A 141 10.02 -4.25 1.01
C ASP A 141 9.68 -4.99 -0.29
N ALA A 142 8.38 -5.20 -0.54
CA ALA A 142 7.90 -5.84 -1.75
C ALA A 142 8.19 -4.99 -3.02
N LEU A 143 8.09 -3.67 -2.92
CA LEU A 143 8.46 -2.75 -4.01
C LEU A 143 9.95 -2.89 -4.37
N PHE A 144 10.84 -3.05 -3.39
CA PHE A 144 12.27 -3.23 -3.63
C PHE A 144 12.69 -4.69 -3.91
N SER A 145 11.75 -5.63 -4.01
CA SER A 145 12.02 -7.05 -4.23
C SER A 145 12.40 -7.42 -5.68
N GLY A 146 12.60 -6.43 -6.55
CA GLY A 146 13.03 -6.65 -7.94
C GLY A 146 14.33 -7.45 -8.01
N ALA A 147 14.42 -8.35 -8.99
CA ALA A 147 15.59 -9.23 -9.16
C ALA A 147 16.85 -8.45 -9.62
N GLU A 148 16.65 -7.33 -10.32
CA GLU A 148 17.71 -6.43 -10.74
C GLU A 148 17.89 -5.27 -9.75
N LYS A 149 19.11 -4.73 -9.71
CA LYS A 149 19.48 -3.66 -8.78
C LYS A 149 18.66 -2.38 -8.99
N ASP A 150 18.24 -2.09 -10.22
CA ASP A 150 17.56 -0.85 -10.61
C ASP A 150 16.05 -1.02 -10.87
N GLU A 151 15.47 -2.06 -10.29
CA GLU A 151 14.12 -2.48 -10.61
C GLU A 151 13.22 -2.44 -9.38
N LEU A 152 12.08 -1.75 -9.53
CA LEU A 152 10.99 -1.79 -8.57
C LEU A 152 9.91 -2.78 -9.01
N ASN A 153 9.52 -3.68 -8.11
CA ASN A 153 8.49 -4.69 -8.33
C ASN A 153 7.12 -4.17 -7.87
N VAL A 154 6.42 -3.48 -8.77
CA VAL A 154 5.12 -2.88 -8.47
C VAL A 154 4.06 -3.95 -8.22
N VAL A 155 4.12 -5.08 -8.92
CA VAL A 155 3.20 -6.20 -8.72
C VAL A 155 3.31 -6.74 -7.29
N ALA A 156 4.53 -6.99 -6.81
CA ALA A 156 4.74 -7.45 -5.44
C ALA A 156 4.28 -6.42 -4.41
N ALA A 157 4.47 -5.12 -4.64
CA ALA A 157 3.97 -4.07 -3.77
C ALA A 157 2.43 -4.10 -3.65
N VAL A 158 1.74 -4.21 -4.79
CA VAL A 158 0.27 -4.32 -4.83
C VAL A 158 -0.21 -5.59 -4.12
N GLU A 159 0.44 -6.73 -4.35
CA GLU A 159 0.11 -7.98 -3.65
C GLU A 159 0.37 -7.92 -2.14
N ALA A 160 1.48 -7.32 -1.72
CA ALA A 160 1.82 -7.20 -0.29
C ALA A 160 0.81 -6.34 0.45
N LEU A 161 0.36 -5.27 -0.20
CA LEU A 161 -0.63 -4.35 0.32
C LEU A 161 -2.03 -4.99 0.39
N ALA A 162 -2.40 -5.75 -0.63
CA ALA A 162 -3.60 -6.58 -0.63
C ALA A 162 -3.57 -7.54 0.58
N ARG A 163 -2.48 -8.28 0.77
CA ARG A 163 -2.31 -9.19 1.93
C ARG A 163 -2.32 -8.49 3.29
N TYR A 164 -1.91 -7.21 3.36
CA TYR A 164 -1.92 -6.44 4.60
C TYR A 164 -3.35 -6.16 5.12
N GLY A 165 -4.37 -6.31 4.28
CA GLY A 165 -5.78 -6.12 4.65
C GLY A 165 -6.38 -4.79 4.18
N GLY A 166 -5.75 -4.13 3.21
CA GLY A 166 -6.22 -2.86 2.68
C GLY A 166 -5.78 -1.64 3.52
N GLY A 167 -6.12 -0.45 3.03
CA GLY A 167 -5.75 0.84 3.62
C GLY A 167 -5.38 1.89 2.58
N ASP A 168 -5.23 3.13 3.06
CA ASP A 168 -4.81 4.27 2.24
C ASP A 168 -3.31 4.16 1.93
N LEU A 169 -2.95 4.22 0.65
CA LEU A 169 -1.56 4.29 0.20
C LEU A 169 -1.13 5.74 0.10
N VAL A 170 -1.99 6.54 -0.53
CA VAL A 170 -1.73 7.93 -0.88
C VAL A 170 -3.01 8.71 -0.67
N THR A 171 -2.92 9.76 0.13
CA THR A 171 -3.95 10.79 0.22
C THR A 171 -3.31 12.13 -0.09
N VAL A 172 -3.81 12.81 -1.12
CA VAL A 172 -3.46 14.19 -1.41
C VAL A 172 -4.70 15.03 -1.15
N ASN A 173 -4.55 16.00 -0.26
CA ASN A 173 -5.56 17.01 0.02
C ASN A 173 -5.03 18.35 -0.45
N ASP A 174 -5.75 18.99 -1.35
CA ASP A 174 -5.54 20.37 -1.75
C ASP A 174 -6.86 21.14 -1.61
N ASP A 175 -6.82 22.46 -1.62
CA ASP A 175 -8.02 23.31 -1.48
C ASP A 175 -9.07 23.01 -2.55
N ASP A 176 -8.62 22.71 -3.77
CA ASP A 176 -9.49 22.45 -4.91
C ASP A 176 -9.58 20.96 -5.25
N SER A 177 -8.86 20.05 -4.57
CA SER A 177 -8.90 18.64 -4.94
C SER A 177 -8.60 17.65 -3.81
N HIS A 178 -9.26 16.49 -3.86
CA HIS A 178 -8.96 15.35 -3.00
C HIS A 178 -8.63 14.13 -3.85
N VAL A 179 -7.40 13.63 -3.73
CA VAL A 179 -6.96 12.39 -4.36
C VAL A 179 -6.74 11.34 -3.29
N ARG A 180 -7.36 10.18 -3.47
CA ARG A 180 -7.19 9.04 -2.57
C ARG A 180 -6.93 7.78 -3.37
N ILE A 181 -5.89 7.06 -2.99
CA ILE A 181 -5.55 5.74 -3.53
C ILE A 181 -5.54 4.77 -2.37
N TRP A 182 -6.41 3.76 -2.42
CA TRP A 182 -6.54 2.77 -1.35
C TRP A 182 -6.89 1.39 -1.90
N ILE A 183 -6.61 0.36 -1.11
CA ILE A 183 -7.13 -0.99 -1.35
C ILE A 183 -8.13 -1.33 -0.26
N ASP A 184 -9.28 -1.87 -0.62
CA ASP A 184 -10.20 -2.47 0.35
C ASP A 184 -10.87 -3.72 -0.24
N SER A 185 -11.79 -4.32 0.52
CA SER A 185 -12.56 -5.50 0.11
C SER A 185 -13.92 -5.16 -0.49
N ILE A 186 -14.15 -3.90 -0.89
CA ILE A 186 -15.44 -3.36 -1.32
C ILE A 186 -15.33 -2.94 -2.80
N GLU A 187 -16.17 -3.51 -3.66
CA GLU A 187 -16.10 -3.27 -5.11
C GLU A 187 -16.30 -1.81 -5.55
N SER A 188 -17.10 -1.04 -4.82
CA SER A 188 -17.42 0.34 -5.16
C SER A 188 -17.08 1.30 -4.03
N SER A 189 -16.18 2.25 -4.31
CA SER A 189 -16.08 3.47 -3.52
C SER A 189 -17.30 4.35 -3.79
N LYS A 190 -18.02 4.78 -2.74
CA LYS A 190 -18.98 5.88 -2.86
C LYS A 190 -18.24 7.20 -3.06
#